data_AF-A0A8H7SX11-F1
#
_entry.id   AF-A0A8H7SX11-F1
#
_cell.length_a   1.000
_cell.length_b   1.000
_cell.length_c   1.000
_cell.angle_alpha   90.00
_cell.angle_beta   90.00
_cell.angle_gamma   90.00
#
_symmetry.space_group_name_H-M   'P 1'
#
loop_
_entity.id
_entity.type
_entity.pdbx_description
1 polymer ?
#
loop_
_entity_poly.entity_id
_entity_poly.type
_entity_poly.pdbx_seq_one_letter_code
_entity_poly.pdbx_strand_id
1 'polypeptide(L)'
;MFLSASWWILHRGWKKIAARVQEAVDEIVSSVPIKGFLNYQDAEQLIAKLRRRIEYDADNKPISYRSFMLPDTEEEELEFIRGAGFDEEYPTEKTSTISLRQLLDETKDFIDSPDFSQVLSSCLDEVFAIFDHHAFAKTLLPNHEPMGSSIKEISHAEALDLEQEKKVILANLLPTISRQAHLIIAGNEYLNAFAYIKELQAFSALIYTQYGDETSKA
;
A
#
# COMPACT_ATOMS: atom_id res chain seq x y z
N MET A 1 -16.67 -18.04 -7.96
CA MET A 1 -16.28 -18.49 -6.61
C MET A 1 -14.84 -18.12 -6.24
N PHE A 2 -13.82 -18.31 -7.09
CA PHE A 2 -12.45 -17.93 -6.71
C PHE A 2 -12.25 -16.40 -6.60
N LEU A 3 -12.65 -15.61 -7.61
CA LEU A 3 -12.46 -14.14 -7.59
C LEU A 3 -13.18 -13.43 -6.42
N SER A 4 -14.24 -14.03 -5.89
CA SER A 4 -14.91 -13.53 -4.69
C SER A 4 -14.07 -13.69 -3.42
N ALA A 5 -12.91 -14.37 -3.45
CA ALA A 5 -11.95 -14.38 -2.34
C ALA A 5 -11.48 -12.96 -1.96
N SER A 6 -11.53 -12.00 -2.89
CA SER A 6 -11.38 -10.56 -2.62
C SER A 6 -12.36 -10.02 -1.56
N TRP A 7 -13.46 -10.72 -1.29
CA TRP A 7 -14.36 -10.44 -0.17
C TRP A 7 -13.61 -10.41 1.16
N TRP A 8 -12.62 -11.29 1.34
CA TRP A 8 -11.87 -11.43 2.59
C TRP A 8 -11.16 -10.14 2.98
N ILE A 9 -10.35 -9.58 2.08
CA ILE A 9 -9.64 -8.32 2.33
C ILE A 9 -10.62 -7.18 2.60
N LEU A 10 -11.76 -7.14 1.90
CA LEU A 10 -12.78 -6.09 2.02
C LEU A 10 -13.61 -6.16 3.32
N HIS A 11 -13.75 -7.32 3.96
CA HIS A 11 -14.64 -7.48 5.14
C HIS A 11 -13.91 -7.84 6.43
N ARG A 12 -12.77 -8.55 6.32
CA ARG A 12 -11.99 -9.09 7.44
C ARG A 12 -10.57 -8.54 7.44
N GLY A 13 -9.86 -8.68 6.32
CA GLY A 13 -8.45 -8.34 6.19
C GLY A 13 -8.10 -6.90 6.54
N TRP A 14 -8.83 -5.94 5.96
CA TRP A 14 -8.55 -4.51 6.18
C TRP A 14 -8.63 -4.10 7.65
N LYS A 15 -9.46 -4.76 8.47
CA LYS A 15 -9.58 -4.46 9.91
C LYS A 15 -8.30 -4.81 10.65
N LYS A 16 -7.66 -5.93 10.29
CA LYS A 16 -6.37 -6.35 10.85
C LYS A 16 -5.28 -5.33 10.45
N ILE A 17 -5.27 -4.89 9.20
CA ILE A 17 -4.34 -3.84 8.71
C ILE A 17 -4.59 -2.52 9.45
N ALA A 18 -5.86 -2.08 9.56
CA ALA A 18 -6.22 -0.83 10.22
C ALA A 18 -5.80 -0.81 11.69
N ALA A 19 -6.03 -1.90 12.43
CA ALA A 19 -5.58 -2.03 13.82
C ALA A 19 -4.06 -1.91 13.93
N ARG A 20 -3.32 -2.60 13.06
CA ARG A 20 -1.85 -2.54 13.02
C ARG A 20 -1.31 -1.13 12.70
N VAL A 21 -1.94 -0.44 11.75
CA VAL A 21 -1.60 0.95 11.43
C VAL A 21 -1.90 1.87 12.61
N GLN A 22 -3.05 1.68 13.27
CA GLN A 22 -3.43 2.47 14.44
C GLN A 22 -2.42 2.29 15.58
N GLU A 23 -2.02 1.06 15.89
CA GLU A 23 -0.98 0.78 16.89
C GLU A 23 0.35 1.48 16.56
N ALA A 24 0.79 1.43 15.30
CA ALA A 24 2.02 2.09 14.86
C ALA A 24 1.94 3.62 14.98
N VAL A 25 0.79 4.21 14.62
CA VAL A 25 0.53 5.65 14.75
C VAL A 25 0.51 6.06 16.22
N ASP A 26 -0.20 5.32 17.08
CA ASP A 26 -0.27 5.59 18.51
C ASP A 26 1.11 5.48 19.16
N GLU A 27 1.93 4.52 18.76
CA GLU A 27 3.29 4.34 19.27
C GLU A 27 4.23 5.48 18.84
N ILE A 28 4.24 5.84 17.56
CA ILE A 28 5.22 6.77 17.00
C ILE A 28 4.78 8.23 17.16
N VAL A 29 3.52 8.54 16.86
CA VAL A 29 3.00 9.92 16.78
C VAL A 29 2.58 10.47 18.14
N SER A 30 2.27 9.63 19.14
CA SER A 30 1.86 10.10 20.48
C SER A 30 2.91 10.98 21.16
N SER A 31 4.19 10.74 20.88
CA SER A 31 5.31 11.53 21.41
C SER A 31 5.55 12.85 20.66
N VAL A 32 4.92 13.06 19.50
CA VAL A 32 5.13 14.23 18.65
C VAL A 32 4.22 15.37 19.09
N PRO A 33 4.75 16.53 19.49
CA PRO A 33 3.91 17.64 19.90
C PRO A 33 3.12 18.17 18.69
N ILE A 34 1.80 18.28 18.83
CA ILE A 34 0.89 18.81 17.79
C ILE A 34 1.29 20.23 17.34
N LYS A 35 1.84 21.02 18.28
CA LYS A 35 2.37 22.39 18.03
C LYS A 35 3.84 22.41 17.62
N GLY A 36 4.48 21.25 17.49
CA GLY A 36 5.85 21.11 17.05
C GLY A 36 6.01 21.53 15.60
N PHE A 37 7.15 22.14 15.30
CA PHE A 37 7.55 22.45 13.93
C PHE A 37 8.16 21.21 13.28
N LEU A 38 7.79 20.97 12.03
CA LEU A 38 8.24 19.86 11.20
C LEU A 38 8.77 20.46 9.88
N ASN A 39 9.98 20.10 9.48
CA ASN A 39 10.47 20.33 8.11
C ASN A 39 10.14 19.12 7.21
N TYR A 40 10.53 19.18 5.94
CA TYR A 40 10.30 18.09 5.00
C TYR A 40 11.00 16.78 5.42
N GLN A 41 12.26 16.86 5.85
CA GLN A 41 13.03 15.69 6.29
C GLN A 41 12.40 15.01 7.51
N ASP A 42 11.90 15.77 8.48
CA ASP A 42 11.25 15.25 9.66
C ASP A 42 9.94 14.52 9.29
N ALA A 43 9.21 15.04 8.30
CA ALA A 43 7.98 14.42 7.79
C ALA A 43 8.27 13.09 7.06
N GLU A 44 9.27 13.09 6.18
CA GLU A 44 9.73 11.89 5.47
C GLU A 44 10.21 10.82 6.47
N GLN A 45 11.00 11.22 7.47
CA GLN A 45 11.44 10.30 8.53
C GLN A 45 10.29 9.76 9.37
N LEU A 46 9.26 10.57 9.62
CA LEU A 46 8.07 10.14 10.35
C LEU A 46 7.32 9.06 9.57
N ILE A 47 7.09 9.27 8.27
CA ILE A 47 6.46 8.27 7.40
C ILE A 47 7.33 7.01 7.29
N ALA A 48 8.65 7.15 7.10
CA ALA A 48 9.55 6.01 7.03
C ALA A 48 9.54 5.18 8.33
N LYS A 49 9.47 5.82 9.51
CA LYS A 49 9.33 5.13 10.80
C LYS A 49 8.00 4.39 10.89
N LEU A 50 6.90 5.02 10.49
CA LEU A 50 5.57 4.41 10.46
C LEU A 50 5.54 3.19 9.53
N ARG A 51 5.99 3.36 8.28
CA ARG A 51 6.10 2.27 7.29
C ARG A 51 6.94 1.13 7.82
N ARG A 52 8.11 1.41 8.39
CA ARG A 52 8.97 0.36 8.96
C ARG A 52 8.26 -0.41 10.08
N ARG A 53 7.55 0.29 10.98
CA ARG A 53 6.81 -0.34 12.08
C ARG A 53 5.60 -1.14 11.62
N ILE A 54 5.01 -0.78 10.49
CA ILE A 54 3.86 -1.46 9.90
C ILE A 54 4.31 -2.65 9.06
N GLU A 55 5.27 -2.47 8.17
CA GLU A 55 5.65 -3.43 7.13
C GLU A 55 6.63 -4.50 7.60
N TYR A 56 7.32 -4.27 8.74
CA TYR A 56 8.31 -5.19 9.29
C TYR A 56 7.97 -5.64 10.71
N ASP A 57 8.47 -6.81 11.07
CA ASP A 57 8.45 -7.33 12.44
C ASP A 57 9.63 -6.81 13.29
N ALA A 58 9.71 -7.27 14.54
CA ALA A 58 10.76 -6.90 15.47
C ALA A 58 12.16 -7.38 15.04
N ASP A 59 12.24 -8.41 14.19
CA ASP A 59 13.48 -8.96 13.63
C ASP A 59 13.86 -8.29 12.30
N ASN A 60 13.17 -7.21 11.91
CA ASN A 60 13.28 -6.53 10.61
C ASN A 60 12.99 -7.44 9.40
N LYS A 61 12.15 -8.45 9.56
CA LYS A 61 11.65 -9.23 8.42
C LYS A 61 10.33 -8.62 7.93
N PRO A 62 10.09 -8.60 6.61
CA PRO A 62 8.78 -8.23 6.07
C PRO A 62 7.70 -9.12 6.68
N ILE A 63 6.57 -8.52 7.07
CA ILE A 63 5.43 -9.29 7.55
C ILE A 63 4.79 -10.09 6.42
N SER A 64 4.13 -11.19 6.76
CA SER A 64 3.25 -11.87 5.80
C SER A 64 1.94 -11.11 5.66
N TYR A 65 1.55 -10.83 4.41
CA TYR A 65 0.27 -10.22 4.07
C TYR A 65 -0.85 -11.24 3.86
N ARG A 66 -0.53 -12.55 3.87
CA ARG A 66 -1.45 -13.64 3.58
C ARG A 66 -2.74 -13.56 4.39
N SER A 67 -2.61 -13.48 5.72
CA SER A 67 -3.76 -13.44 6.65
C SER A 67 -4.67 -12.21 6.49
N PHE A 68 -4.19 -11.17 5.81
CA PHE A 68 -4.95 -9.98 5.46
C PHE A 68 -5.64 -10.12 4.09
N MET A 69 -5.04 -10.85 3.15
CA MET A 69 -5.53 -10.95 1.79
C MET A 69 -6.47 -12.14 1.59
N LEU A 70 -6.19 -13.27 2.25
CA LEU A 70 -6.92 -14.53 2.12
C LEU A 70 -7.22 -15.16 3.50
N PRO A 71 -8.26 -16.02 3.58
CA PRO A 71 -8.50 -16.85 4.75
C PRO A 71 -7.38 -17.90 4.92
N ASP A 72 -6.92 -18.11 6.16
CA ASP A 72 -5.84 -19.06 6.46
C ASP A 72 -6.36 -20.41 6.97
N THR A 73 -7.53 -20.42 7.59
CA THR A 73 -8.15 -21.60 8.22
C THR A 73 -9.40 -22.06 7.48
N GLU A 74 -9.77 -23.33 7.65
CA GLU A 74 -10.97 -23.88 7.02
C GLU A 74 -12.25 -23.20 7.53
N GLU A 75 -12.27 -22.78 8.79
CA GLU A 75 -13.38 -22.00 9.36
C GLU A 75 -13.52 -20.64 8.68
N GLU A 76 -12.40 -19.94 8.44
CA GLU A 76 -12.37 -18.66 7.74
C GLU A 76 -12.75 -18.82 6.26
N GLU A 77 -12.33 -19.91 5.60
CA GLU A 77 -12.73 -20.24 4.24
C GLU A 77 -14.24 -20.45 4.13
N LEU A 78 -14.84 -21.22 5.04
CA LEU A 78 -16.29 -21.41 5.12
C LEU A 78 -17.04 -20.09 5.38
N GLU A 79 -16.48 -19.23 6.23
CA GLU A 79 -17.05 -17.90 6.46
C GLU A 79 -17.06 -17.06 5.19
N PHE A 80 -15.95 -17.04 4.46
CA PHE A 80 -15.86 -16.38 3.16
C PHE A 80 -16.90 -16.92 2.17
N ILE A 81 -16.99 -18.25 2.02
CA ILE A 81 -17.93 -18.90 1.08
C ILE A 81 -19.37 -18.47 1.38
N ARG A 82 -19.76 -18.47 2.66
CA ARG A 82 -21.06 -18.00 3.11
C ARG A 82 -21.26 -16.51 2.87
N GLY A 83 -20.30 -15.69 3.26
CA GLY A 83 -20.34 -14.23 3.13
C GLY A 83 -20.39 -13.75 1.67
N ALA A 84 -19.82 -14.52 0.76
CA ALA A 84 -19.86 -14.28 -0.68
C ALA A 84 -21.09 -14.87 -1.38
N GLY A 85 -21.96 -15.60 -0.66
CA GLY A 85 -23.23 -16.11 -1.18
C GLY A 85 -23.16 -17.47 -1.87
N PHE A 86 -22.13 -18.29 -1.59
CA PHE A 86 -21.92 -19.60 -2.23
C PHE A 86 -22.30 -20.81 -1.33
N ASP A 87 -23.09 -20.60 -0.27
CA ASP A 87 -23.42 -21.63 0.75
C ASP A 87 -24.12 -22.87 0.16
N GLU A 88 -24.92 -22.71 -0.91
CA GLU A 88 -25.60 -23.80 -1.61
C GLU A 88 -24.80 -24.40 -2.79
N GLU A 89 -23.77 -23.67 -3.26
CA GLU A 89 -22.95 -24.04 -4.43
C GLU A 89 -21.63 -24.71 -4.04
N TYR A 90 -21.31 -24.81 -2.74
CA TYR A 90 -20.09 -25.48 -2.31
C TYR A 90 -20.17 -26.97 -2.65
N PRO A 91 -19.46 -27.46 -3.68
CA PRO A 91 -19.66 -28.81 -4.14
C PRO A 91 -19.04 -29.75 -3.12
N THR A 92 -19.86 -30.57 -2.45
CA THR A 92 -19.39 -31.78 -1.77
C THR A 92 -18.78 -32.79 -2.78
N GLU A 93 -19.01 -32.59 -4.08
CA GLU A 93 -18.58 -33.50 -5.14
C GLU A 93 -17.56 -32.85 -6.10
N LYS A 94 -16.44 -33.55 -6.27
CA LYS A 94 -15.26 -33.18 -7.05
C LYS A 94 -15.52 -33.20 -8.56
N THR A 95 -16.33 -32.29 -9.08
CA THR A 95 -16.56 -32.18 -10.54
C THR A 95 -16.08 -30.84 -11.09
N SER A 96 -14.76 -30.65 -11.13
CA SER A 96 -13.99 -29.82 -12.08
C SER A 96 -12.50 -30.02 -11.79
N THR A 97 -11.64 -29.85 -12.79
CA THR A 97 -10.22 -30.25 -12.79
C THR A 97 -9.32 -29.44 -11.83
N ILE A 98 -9.81 -28.33 -11.26
CA ILE A 98 -9.13 -27.57 -10.20
C ILE A 98 -10.17 -27.16 -9.15
N SER A 99 -9.95 -27.55 -7.90
CA SER A 99 -10.82 -27.18 -6.77
C SER A 99 -10.56 -25.75 -6.29
N LEU A 100 -11.57 -25.09 -5.71
CA LEU A 100 -11.41 -23.76 -5.10
C LEU A 100 -10.25 -23.72 -4.10
N ARG A 101 -10.11 -24.78 -3.28
CA ARG A 101 -9.06 -24.88 -2.27
C ARG A 101 -7.67 -24.91 -2.89
N GLN A 102 -7.49 -25.60 -4.03
CA GLN A 102 -6.23 -25.58 -4.77
C GLN A 102 -5.89 -24.18 -5.28
N LEU A 103 -6.85 -23.46 -5.89
CA LEU A 103 -6.61 -22.07 -6.34
C LEU A 103 -6.27 -21.14 -5.17
N LEU A 104 -6.93 -21.30 -4.02
CA LEU A 104 -6.61 -20.53 -2.82
C LEU A 104 -5.20 -20.85 -2.31
N ASP A 105 -4.84 -22.13 -2.24
CA ASP A 105 -3.52 -22.55 -1.77
C ASP A 105 -2.40 -22.11 -2.72
N GLU A 106 -2.59 -22.22 -4.03
CA GLU A 106 -1.65 -21.67 -5.03
C GLU A 106 -1.51 -20.14 -4.90
N THR A 107 -2.62 -19.43 -4.68
CA THR A 107 -2.57 -17.97 -4.48
C THR A 107 -1.85 -17.61 -3.18
N LYS A 108 -2.05 -18.38 -2.11
CA LYS A 108 -1.30 -18.23 -0.86
C LYS A 108 0.20 -18.41 -1.09
N ASP A 109 0.61 -19.38 -1.92
CA ASP A 109 2.02 -19.61 -2.26
C ASP A 109 2.61 -18.45 -3.05
N PHE A 110 1.86 -17.87 -4.00
CA PHE A 110 2.28 -16.62 -4.67
C PHE A 110 2.44 -15.46 -3.68
N ILE A 111 1.50 -15.27 -2.75
CA ILE A 111 1.56 -14.18 -1.76
C ILE A 111 2.76 -14.32 -0.81
N ASP A 112 3.12 -15.55 -0.43
CA ASP A 112 4.28 -15.80 0.44
C ASP A 112 5.62 -15.81 -0.31
N SER A 113 5.58 -15.70 -1.65
CA SER A 113 6.79 -15.68 -2.47
C SER A 113 7.61 -14.39 -2.23
N PRO A 114 8.95 -14.46 -2.35
CA PRO A 114 9.80 -13.28 -2.27
C PRO A 114 9.52 -12.29 -3.41
N ASP A 115 9.14 -12.80 -4.59
CA ASP A 115 8.81 -11.97 -5.76
C ASP A 115 7.59 -11.10 -5.48
N PHE A 116 6.53 -11.67 -4.90
CA PHE A 116 5.36 -10.91 -4.48
C PHE A 116 5.72 -9.84 -3.44
N SER A 117 6.52 -10.20 -2.44
CA SER A 117 6.95 -9.25 -1.41
C SER A 117 7.72 -8.07 -2.01
N GLN A 118 8.60 -8.33 -2.98
CA GLN A 118 9.34 -7.29 -3.68
C GLN A 118 8.42 -6.40 -4.51
N VAL A 119 7.51 -6.98 -5.29
CA VAL A 119 6.53 -6.25 -6.11
C VAL A 119 5.63 -5.38 -5.25
N LEU A 120 5.13 -5.92 -4.13
CA LEU A 120 4.31 -5.18 -3.18
C LEU A 120 5.09 -4.02 -2.56
N SER A 121 6.37 -4.21 -2.21
CA SER A 121 7.24 -3.13 -1.73
C SER A 121 7.34 -2.02 -2.76
N SER A 122 7.65 -2.33 -4.02
CA SER A 122 7.72 -1.33 -5.10
C SER A 122 6.40 -0.60 -5.31
N CYS A 123 5.28 -1.31 -5.20
CA CYS A 123 3.93 -0.75 -5.27
C CYS A 123 3.67 0.25 -4.12
N LEU A 124 4.04 -0.11 -2.89
CA LEU A 124 3.89 0.77 -1.73
C LEU A 124 4.82 1.98 -1.86
N ASP A 125 6.08 1.78 -2.26
CA ASP A 125 7.06 2.87 -2.44
C ASP A 125 6.57 3.93 -3.42
N GLU A 126 6.02 3.52 -4.56
CA GLU A 126 5.48 4.45 -5.57
C GLU A 126 4.27 5.25 -5.03
N VAL A 127 3.34 4.57 -4.36
CA VAL A 127 2.14 5.21 -3.77
C VAL A 127 2.52 6.18 -2.65
N PHE A 128 3.48 5.82 -1.79
CA PHE A 128 3.97 6.70 -0.74
C PHE A 128 4.77 7.87 -1.30
N ALA A 129 5.53 7.70 -2.38
CA ALA A 129 6.21 8.81 -3.05
C ALA A 129 5.22 9.86 -3.57
N ILE A 130 4.09 9.43 -4.16
CA ILE A 130 3.01 10.33 -4.57
C ILE A 130 2.42 11.02 -3.33
N PHE A 131 2.11 10.25 -2.29
CA PHE A 131 1.56 10.80 -1.04
C PHE A 131 2.50 11.87 -0.45
N ASP A 132 3.79 11.59 -0.33
CA ASP A 132 4.78 12.51 0.25
C ASP A 132 4.91 13.79 -0.57
N HIS A 133 4.87 13.66 -1.90
CA HIS A 133 4.87 14.82 -2.79
C HIS A 133 3.66 15.74 -2.53
N HIS A 134 2.45 15.17 -2.44
CA HIS A 134 1.23 15.96 -2.27
C HIS A 134 0.97 16.41 -0.83
N ALA A 135 1.38 15.62 0.16
CA ALA A 135 1.17 15.90 1.58
C ALA A 135 2.22 16.88 2.13
N PHE A 136 3.49 16.70 1.74
CA PHE A 136 4.62 17.40 2.35
C PHE A 136 5.37 18.28 1.37
N ALA A 137 5.80 17.76 0.22
CA ALA A 137 6.70 18.49 -0.68
C ALA A 137 6.10 19.82 -1.15
N LYS A 138 4.82 19.83 -1.58
CA LYS A 138 4.11 21.06 -1.99
C LYS A 138 4.02 22.13 -0.90
N THR A 139 4.06 21.74 0.38
CA THR A 139 3.86 22.66 1.50
C THR A 139 5.18 23.09 2.15
N LEU A 140 6.15 22.18 2.22
CA LEU A 140 7.40 22.28 3.00
C LEU A 140 8.64 22.54 2.14
N LEU A 141 8.60 22.26 0.83
CA LEU A 141 9.69 22.63 -0.06
C LEU A 141 9.43 24.03 -0.65
N PRO A 142 10.44 24.91 -0.65
CA PRO A 142 10.34 26.19 -1.33
C PRO A 142 10.31 25.95 -2.86
N ASN A 143 9.18 26.32 -3.49
CA ASN A 143 8.92 26.39 -4.93
C ASN A 143 8.81 25.06 -5.72
N HIS A 144 7.57 24.58 -5.85
CA HIS A 144 7.11 23.77 -7.00
C HIS A 144 5.88 24.42 -7.66
N GLU A 145 5.84 25.75 -7.79
CA GLU A 145 5.00 26.32 -8.85
C GLU A 145 5.65 25.92 -10.18
N PRO A 146 4.90 25.38 -11.16
CA PRO A 146 5.46 25.09 -12.47
C PRO A 146 6.00 26.39 -13.03
N MET A 147 7.33 26.45 -13.11
CA MET A 147 8.08 27.48 -13.81
C MET A 147 7.48 27.63 -15.21
N GLY A 148 6.61 28.63 -15.40
CA GLY A 148 6.55 29.33 -16.67
C GLY A 148 7.99 29.76 -16.93
N SER A 149 8.58 29.25 -18.02
CA SER A 149 9.98 29.41 -18.40
C SER A 149 10.38 30.88 -18.43
N SER A 150 10.75 31.42 -17.28
CA SER A 150 11.30 32.75 -17.12
C SER A 150 12.50 32.57 -16.22
N ILE A 151 13.68 32.60 -16.84
CA ILE A 151 14.96 32.65 -16.13
C ILE A 151 14.96 33.96 -15.35
N LYS A 152 14.58 33.91 -14.07
CA LYS A 152 14.80 34.99 -13.12
C LYS A 152 16.19 34.81 -12.52
N GLU A 153 17.01 35.83 -12.64
CA GLU A 153 18.28 35.92 -11.92
C GLU A 153 17.95 36.05 -10.42
N ILE A 154 18.25 35.00 -9.66
CA ILE A 154 17.97 34.93 -8.22
C ILE A 154 19.13 35.60 -7.50
N SER A 155 18.85 36.54 -6.60
CA SER A 155 19.90 37.18 -5.80
C SER A 155 20.54 36.17 -4.83
N HIS A 156 21.81 36.38 -4.44
CA HIS A 156 22.50 35.49 -3.50
C HIS A 156 21.79 35.37 -2.14
N ALA A 157 20.95 36.35 -1.77
CA ALA A 157 20.12 36.32 -0.58
C ALA A 157 18.87 35.41 -0.75
N GLU A 158 18.24 35.43 -1.92
CA GLU A 158 17.11 34.54 -2.24
C GLU A 158 17.57 33.09 -2.47
N ALA A 159 18.81 32.87 -2.94
CA ALA A 159 19.42 31.56 -3.00
C ALA A 159 19.63 30.96 -1.59
N LEU A 160 20.01 31.78 -0.60
CA LEU A 160 20.13 31.37 0.80
C LEU A 160 18.78 31.13 1.48
N ASP A 161 17.72 31.80 1.03
CA ASP A 161 16.34 31.58 1.52
C ASP A 161 15.68 30.33 0.89
N LEU A 162 16.06 29.98 -0.34
CA LEU A 162 15.68 28.71 -0.98
C LEU A 162 16.35 27.49 -0.33
N GLU A 163 17.51 27.68 0.29
CA GLU A 163 18.20 26.66 1.07
C GLU A 163 17.60 26.47 2.48
N GLN A 164 16.75 27.39 2.95
CA GLN A 164 16.07 27.24 4.23
C GLN A 164 14.84 26.34 4.10
N GLU A 165 14.94 25.13 4.65
CA GLU A 165 13.80 24.23 4.78
C GLU A 165 12.65 24.91 5.53
N LYS A 166 11.50 25.02 4.87
CA LYS A 166 10.30 25.62 5.47
C LYS A 166 9.77 24.70 6.57
N LYS A 167 9.61 25.28 7.76
CA LYS A 167 9.07 24.59 8.93
C LYS A 167 7.59 24.93 9.11
N VAL A 168 6.75 23.93 9.26
CA VAL A 168 5.31 24.10 9.50
C VAL A 168 4.89 23.32 10.74
N ILE A 169 3.88 23.81 11.44
CA ILE A 169 3.32 23.12 12.59
C ILE A 169 2.60 21.85 12.13
N LEU A 170 2.84 20.70 12.78
CA LEU A 170 2.21 19.42 12.43
C LEU A 170 0.69 19.52 12.29
N ALA A 171 0.04 20.24 13.22
CA ALA A 171 -1.40 20.50 13.18
C ALA A 171 -1.91 21.05 11.84
N ASN A 172 -1.10 21.87 11.16
CA ASN A 172 -1.46 22.48 9.87
C ASN A 172 -1.33 21.51 8.70
N LEU A 173 -0.60 20.40 8.88
CA LEU A 173 -0.42 19.36 7.86
C LEU A 173 -1.56 18.32 7.90
N LEU A 174 -2.18 18.11 9.06
CA LEU A 174 -3.26 17.13 9.25
C LEU A 174 -4.43 17.27 8.24
N PRO A 175 -4.92 18.49 7.91
CA PRO A 175 -5.96 18.64 6.90
C PRO A 175 -5.52 18.18 5.50
N THR A 176 -4.27 18.43 5.14
CA THR A 176 -3.71 18.00 3.85
C THR A 176 -3.57 16.48 3.81
N ILE A 177 -3.05 15.87 4.88
CA ILE A 177 -2.96 14.40 5.02
C ILE A 177 -4.35 13.76 4.92
N SER A 178 -5.35 14.32 5.62
CA SER A 178 -6.73 13.85 5.56
C SER A 178 -7.33 13.95 4.15
N ARG A 179 -7.00 15.01 3.40
CA ARG A 179 -7.42 15.14 2.00
C ARG A 179 -6.80 14.05 1.12
N GLN A 180 -5.53 13.71 1.33
CA GLN A 180 -4.89 12.65 0.56
C GLN A 180 -5.54 11.29 0.79
N ALA A 181 -5.96 10.96 2.02
CA ALA A 181 -6.69 9.72 2.29
C ALA A 181 -7.96 9.57 1.45
N HIS A 182 -8.71 10.67 1.23
CA HIS A 182 -9.87 10.66 0.34
C HIS A 182 -9.50 10.47 -1.13
N LEU A 183 -8.39 11.07 -1.59
CA LEU A 183 -7.92 10.95 -2.97
C LEU A 183 -7.39 9.54 -3.28
N ILE A 184 -6.76 8.88 -2.32
CA ILE A 184 -6.30 7.49 -2.43
C ILE A 184 -7.51 6.56 -2.68
N ILE A 185 -8.61 6.77 -1.94
CA ILE A 185 -9.85 5.97 -2.10
C ILE A 185 -10.56 6.29 -3.43
N ALA A 186 -10.54 7.56 -3.86
CA ALA A 186 -11.13 7.97 -5.14
C ALA A 186 -10.33 7.45 -6.36
N GLY A 187 -9.05 7.13 -6.18
CA GLY A 187 -8.29 6.23 -7.03
C GLY A 187 -7.61 6.82 -8.26
N ASN A 188 -7.88 8.07 -8.65
CA ASN A 188 -7.43 8.54 -9.98
C ASN A 188 -5.89 8.60 -10.15
N GLU A 189 -5.15 9.24 -9.25
CA GLU A 189 -3.68 9.36 -9.41
C GLU A 189 -2.94 8.15 -8.84
N TYR A 190 -3.33 7.73 -7.65
CA TYR A 190 -2.70 6.62 -6.94
C TYR A 190 -2.90 5.27 -7.63
N LEU A 191 -4.08 5.00 -8.24
CA LEU A 191 -4.25 3.74 -8.97
C LEU A 191 -3.53 3.76 -10.32
N ASN A 192 -3.47 4.92 -10.98
CA ASN A 192 -2.74 5.06 -12.24
C ASN A 192 -1.24 4.80 -12.07
N ALA A 193 -0.69 5.08 -10.89
CA ALA A 193 0.71 4.77 -10.56
C ALA A 193 1.04 3.29 -10.77
N PHE A 194 0.16 2.38 -10.34
CA PHE A 194 0.36 0.94 -10.49
C PHE A 194 0.49 0.49 -11.96
N ALA A 195 -0.15 1.20 -12.89
CA ALA A 195 -0.11 0.84 -14.31
C ALA A 195 1.30 0.93 -14.91
N TYR A 196 2.20 1.71 -14.31
CA TYR A 196 3.56 1.95 -14.81
C TYR A 196 4.65 1.18 -14.07
N ILE A 197 4.28 0.41 -13.03
CA ILE A 197 5.23 -0.38 -12.23
C ILE A 197 5.65 -1.61 -13.02
N LYS A 198 6.91 -1.65 -13.45
CA LYS A 198 7.45 -2.71 -14.30
C LYS A 198 7.50 -4.04 -13.58
N GLU A 199 7.80 -4.02 -12.29
CA GLU A 199 7.85 -5.17 -11.40
C GLU A 199 6.48 -5.85 -11.34
N LEU A 200 5.41 -5.07 -11.19
CA LEU A 200 4.04 -5.58 -11.18
C LEU A 200 3.64 -6.16 -12.55
N GLN A 201 4.01 -5.49 -13.65
CA GLN A 201 3.75 -6.01 -15.00
C GLN A 201 4.49 -7.32 -15.27
N ALA A 202 5.77 -7.40 -14.89
CA ALA A 202 6.60 -8.59 -15.06
C ALA A 202 6.09 -9.75 -14.22
N PHE A 203 5.74 -9.50 -12.95
CA PHE A 203 5.17 -10.51 -12.06
C PHE A 203 3.82 -11.02 -12.55
N SER A 204 2.96 -10.13 -13.02
CA SER A 204 1.68 -10.52 -13.65
C SER A 204 1.93 -11.42 -14.87
N ALA A 205 2.84 -11.03 -15.76
CA ALA A 205 3.18 -11.84 -16.94
C ALA A 205 3.71 -13.22 -16.56
N LEU A 206 4.56 -13.32 -15.52
CA LEU A 206 5.09 -14.58 -15.01
C LEU A 206 3.96 -15.52 -14.55
N ILE A 207 3.04 -15.01 -13.71
CA ILE A 207 1.87 -15.78 -13.24
C ILE A 207 1.04 -16.27 -14.44
N TYR A 208 0.73 -15.39 -15.40
CA TYR A 208 -0.06 -15.77 -16.57
C TYR A 208 0.63 -16.82 -17.43
N THR A 209 1.96 -16.75 -17.61
CA THR A 209 2.71 -17.76 -18.36
C THR A 209 2.71 -19.11 -17.63
N GLN A 210 2.89 -19.10 -16.30
CA GLN A 210 2.89 -20.33 -15.51
C GLN A 210 1.55 -21.08 -15.62
N TYR A 211 0.42 -20.39 -15.45
CA TYR A 211 -0.90 -20.99 -15.63
C TYR A 211 -1.20 -21.35 -17.10
N GLY A 212 -0.69 -20.57 -18.05
CA GLY A 212 -0.80 -20.86 -19.48
C GLY A 212 -0.11 -22.18 -19.88
N ASP A 213 1.07 -22.45 -19.32
CA ASP A 213 1.82 -23.68 -19.57
C ASP A 213 1.22 -24.90 -18.87
N GLU A 214 0.64 -24.71 -17.68
CA GLU A 214 -0.03 -25.79 -16.92
C GLU A 214 -1.34 -26.23 -17.59
N THR A 215 -2.15 -25.29 -18.09
CA THR A 215 -3.38 -25.60 -18.84
C THR A 215 -3.13 -26.21 -20.21
N SER A 216 -1.95 -25.96 -20.82
CA SER A 216 -1.55 -26.55 -22.10
C SER A 216 -1.00 -27.98 -21.95
N LYS A 217 -0.66 -28.40 -20.72
CA LYS A 217 -0.16 -29.74 -20.38
C LYS A 217 -1.22 -30.69 -19.80
N ALA A 218 -2.42 -30.17 -19.47
CA ALA A 218 -3.55 -30.91 -18.92
C ALA A 218 -4.56 -31.29 -20.02
#